data_AF-A0A9P7KVP7-F1
#
_entry.id   AF-A0A9P7KVP7-F1
#
_cell.length_a   1.000
_cell.length_b   1.000
_cell.length_c   1.000
_cell.angle_alpha   90.00
_cell.angle_beta   90.00
_cell.angle_gamma   90.00
#
_symmetry.space_group_name_H-M   'P 1'
#
loop_
_entity.id
_entity.type
_entity.pdbx_description
1 polymer ?
#
loop_
_entity_poly.entity_id
_entity_poly.type
_entity_poly.pdbx_seq_one_letter_code
_entity_poly.pdbx_strand_id
1 'polypeptide(L)'
;MNILQQIRHRSVAPTGSIYQLRDYVLLRGHNPQLYRTSCYNSSLSSYHATVSPLCRHRSLCPSTPPSSSPSYFRTATMATKPTHVSDVPSNPQSGKHQINLIRGWPNPGLLPVDLISAAAQRNLADPEIYVPALQYGADAGYQPLREALATWLSEHYGVERDPERICISGGASQNAACILQSFTDPNVTQAIWCISPSYHLIFQVFRDNGFDGRLRATPEDEEGVDIEALEAKLAEFEKHAPEAKSPLSDAGKYRKHYRHVIYAVPTCSNPSGKTMSLRRREALIRLARKYDALIICDDVYDFLQWPIDSDPSKVSSSVNGNEHPEMLLPRLCDIDLAMGRADNDPQGFGHAVSNGSFSKLVGPGLRTGWLEGSPAFAHGLAQTGSTKSGGSPSQFCASLLADLVQSGSLQERIATTLRPQLQHRHRLMMDAIHEHLEPLNVGIRDAGLVNGGVYGGYFVWLTLEKGLSAKIVSQAAIDEENLVLGNGTMFQVPGDEKTVELDNAVRLTFAYVPEKDLVEGVERLASVLQRIKSNPEKYRSLASSATDSDLIDANK
;
A
#
# COMPACT_ATOMS: atom_id res chain seq x y z
N MET A 1 -15.16 61.15 -49.33
CA MET A 1 -16.11 62.25 -49.10
C MET A 1 -16.75 61.99 -47.72
N ASN A 2 -16.42 62.85 -46.74
CA ASN A 2 -16.90 62.98 -45.34
C ASN A 2 -16.73 61.76 -44.39
N ILE A 3 -16.00 61.78 -43.27
CA ILE A 3 -15.90 62.67 -42.06
C ILE A 3 -17.07 62.55 -41.07
N LEU A 4 -16.75 61.93 -39.92
CA LEU A 4 -17.12 62.18 -38.50
C LEU A 4 -18.52 62.70 -38.10
N GLN A 5 -19.15 62.04 -37.11
CA GLN A 5 -19.58 62.54 -35.78
C GLN A 5 -20.54 61.51 -35.12
N GLN A 6 -20.28 60.96 -33.92
CA GLN A 6 -20.29 61.47 -32.53
C GLN A 6 -21.68 61.47 -31.81
N ILE A 7 -21.71 60.70 -30.70
CA ILE A 7 -22.25 60.99 -29.34
C ILE A 7 -23.67 60.51 -28.91
N ARG A 8 -23.65 59.55 -27.95
CA ARG A 8 -24.32 59.36 -26.61
C ARG A 8 -25.84 59.66 -26.46
N HIS A 9 -26.69 58.96 -25.68
CA HIS A 9 -26.56 58.42 -24.30
C HIS A 9 -27.72 57.43 -23.90
N ARG A 10 -27.39 56.36 -23.13
CA ARG A 10 -28.09 55.65 -21.99
C ARG A 10 -29.57 55.16 -22.17
N SER A 11 -30.05 54.00 -21.68
CA SER A 11 -29.72 53.20 -20.48
C SER A 11 -30.40 51.80 -20.47
N VAL A 12 -29.91 50.94 -19.56
CA VAL A 12 -30.47 49.70 -18.92
C VAL A 12 -30.04 48.31 -19.46
N ALA A 13 -29.60 47.46 -18.51
CA ALA A 13 -28.75 46.26 -18.57
C ALA A 13 -29.47 44.93 -18.95
N PRO A 14 -28.73 43.80 -19.10
CA PRO A 14 -28.49 42.93 -17.93
C PRO A 14 -27.09 42.25 -17.83
N THR A 15 -26.59 42.23 -16.59
CA THR A 15 -25.78 41.21 -15.87
C THR A 15 -24.95 40.17 -16.64
N GLY A 16 -23.64 40.24 -16.46
CA GLY A 16 -22.73 39.09 -16.51
C GLY A 16 -22.09 38.86 -15.13
N SER A 17 -21.60 37.64 -14.88
CA SER A 17 -20.55 37.41 -13.87
C SER A 17 -19.69 36.21 -14.26
N ILE A 18 -18.39 36.49 -14.30
CA ILE A 18 -17.25 35.62 -14.56
C ILE A 18 -16.81 35.04 -13.21
N TYR A 19 -16.65 33.72 -13.09
CA TYR A 19 -16.13 33.11 -11.88
C TYR A 19 -14.59 33.13 -11.89
N GLN A 20 -14.00 33.95 -11.02
CA GLN A 20 -12.60 33.88 -10.61
C GLN A 20 -12.47 32.93 -9.41
N LEU A 21 -11.57 31.95 -9.53
CA LEU A 21 -11.10 31.12 -8.41
C LEU A 21 -10.30 32.01 -7.45
N ARG A 22 -10.69 32.01 -6.16
CA ARG A 22 -9.98 32.72 -5.09
C ARG A 22 -9.13 31.75 -4.28
N ASP A 23 -7.91 32.21 -4.01
CA ASP A 23 -6.97 31.67 -3.04
C ASP A 23 -7.60 31.58 -1.63
N TYR A 24 -7.47 30.42 -0.99
CA TYR A 24 -7.89 30.24 0.40
C TYR A 24 -6.77 30.65 1.36
N VAL A 25 -6.92 31.85 1.93
CA VAL A 25 -6.16 32.31 3.11
C VAL A 25 -6.96 31.93 4.37
N LEU A 26 -6.35 31.14 5.26
CA LEU A 26 -6.87 30.78 6.57
C LEU A 26 -6.90 32.00 7.50
N LEU A 27 -8.10 32.48 7.84
CA LEU A 27 -8.36 33.33 9.01
C LEU A 27 -9.53 32.74 9.79
N ARG A 28 -9.25 32.06 10.90
CA ARG A 28 -10.27 31.65 11.88
C ARG A 28 -10.39 32.73 12.96
N GLY A 29 -11.58 33.30 13.08
CA GLY A 29 -12.06 33.97 14.29
C GLY A 29 -13.36 33.32 14.74
N HIS A 30 -13.42 32.85 15.99
CA HIS A 30 -14.33 33.32 17.04
C HIS A 30 -14.62 32.30 18.17
N ASN A 31 -14.53 32.85 19.39
CA ASN A 31 -15.26 32.64 20.65
C ASN A 31 -15.69 31.23 21.15
N PRO A 32 -15.48 30.93 22.45
CA PRO A 32 -15.84 29.65 23.06
C PRO A 32 -17.19 29.70 23.80
N GLN A 33 -18.07 28.72 23.58
CA GLN A 33 -19.08 28.33 24.57
C GLN A 33 -19.40 26.82 24.54
N LEU A 34 -19.04 26.18 25.66
CA LEU A 34 -19.83 25.22 26.46
C LEU A 34 -20.49 24.01 25.77
N TYR A 35 -19.95 22.81 26.07
CA TYR A 35 -20.75 21.59 26.18
C TYR A 35 -20.53 20.94 27.56
N ARG A 36 -21.60 20.86 28.34
CA ARG A 36 -21.71 20.05 29.56
C ARG A 36 -22.11 18.63 29.19
N THR A 37 -21.42 17.68 29.80
CA THR A 37 -21.70 16.24 29.81
C THR A 37 -22.98 15.94 30.61
N SER A 38 -23.79 15.00 30.11
CA SER A 38 -24.91 14.40 30.83
C SER A 38 -24.76 12.88 30.80
N CYS A 39 -24.33 12.34 31.93
CA CYS A 39 -24.34 10.91 32.23
C CYS A 39 -25.79 10.41 32.34
N TYR A 40 -26.13 9.30 31.68
CA TYR A 40 -27.36 8.58 31.96
C TYR A 40 -27.05 7.32 32.77
N ASN A 41 -27.63 7.28 33.97
CA ASN A 41 -27.60 6.15 34.89
C ASN A 41 -28.65 5.10 34.49
N SER A 42 -28.22 3.86 34.64
CA SER A 42 -28.97 2.61 34.65
C SER A 42 -30.16 2.59 35.62
N SER A 43 -31.25 1.93 35.22
CA SER A 43 -32.16 1.24 36.13
C SER A 43 -32.64 -0.09 35.54
N LEU A 44 -32.28 -1.17 36.23
CA LEU A 44 -32.83 -2.52 36.10
C LEU A 44 -34.23 -2.57 36.74
N SER A 45 -35.17 -3.34 36.16
CA SER A 45 -35.62 -4.61 36.76
C SER A 45 -36.92 -5.14 36.13
N SER A 46 -37.03 -6.47 36.22
CA SER A 46 -38.21 -7.33 36.18
C SER A 46 -38.74 -7.78 34.81
N TYR A 47 -38.32 -9.00 34.42
CA TYR A 47 -39.23 -9.93 33.77
C TYR A 47 -39.12 -11.31 34.43
N HIS A 48 -40.27 -11.76 34.92
CA HIS A 48 -40.53 -13.13 35.37
C HIS A 48 -40.51 -14.08 34.16
N ALA A 49 -39.77 -15.18 34.26
CA ALA A 49 -39.93 -16.32 33.38
C ALA A 49 -40.03 -17.60 34.21
N THR A 50 -41.08 -18.34 33.91
CA THR A 50 -41.58 -19.58 34.51
C THR A 50 -40.64 -20.77 34.24
N VAL A 51 -40.45 -21.60 35.27
CA VAL A 51 -39.69 -22.86 35.23
C VAL A 51 -40.63 -24.01 34.83
N SER A 52 -40.13 -24.93 34.01
CA SER A 52 -40.68 -26.29 33.84
C SER A 52 -39.63 -27.34 34.21
N PRO A 53 -39.99 -28.48 34.84
CA PRO A 53 -39.05 -29.29 35.62
C PRO A 53 -38.77 -30.67 35.02
N LEU A 54 -37.50 -31.10 34.94
CA LEU A 54 -37.17 -32.52 34.81
C LEU A 54 -35.85 -32.87 35.53
N CYS A 55 -35.92 -33.98 36.29
CA CYS A 55 -34.84 -34.83 36.83
C CYS A 55 -34.26 -34.57 38.25
N ARG A 56 -35.06 -35.03 39.23
CA ARG A 56 -34.76 -36.02 40.32
C ARG A 56 -33.36 -36.09 40.97
N HIS A 57 -33.36 -35.74 42.26
CA HIS A 57 -32.81 -36.42 43.45
C HIS A 57 -31.52 -37.27 43.37
N ARG A 58 -30.50 -36.83 44.14
CA ARG A 58 -29.91 -37.65 45.22
C ARG A 58 -29.40 -36.79 46.37
N SER A 59 -29.60 -37.31 47.58
CA SER A 59 -29.54 -36.64 48.88
C SER A 59 -28.12 -36.42 49.44
N LEU A 60 -28.01 -35.37 50.26
CA LEU A 60 -26.89 -35.01 51.13
C LEU A 60 -26.81 -35.89 52.39
N CYS A 61 -25.59 -36.14 52.90
CA CYS A 61 -25.21 -35.97 54.32
C CYS A 61 -23.68 -36.15 54.54
N PRO A 62 -23.10 -35.65 55.65
CA PRO A 62 -21.77 -34.99 55.67
C PRO A 62 -20.70 -35.67 56.56
N SER A 63 -19.41 -35.37 56.34
CA SER A 63 -18.36 -35.43 57.40
C SER A 63 -16.98 -34.91 56.95
N THR A 64 -16.60 -33.75 57.53
CA THR A 64 -15.28 -33.28 58.06
C THR A 64 -13.94 -33.36 57.26
N PRO A 65 -13.03 -32.36 57.42
CA PRO A 65 -11.74 -32.17 56.71
C PRO A 65 -10.59 -32.94 57.43
N PRO A 66 -9.27 -32.86 57.10
CA PRO A 66 -8.52 -31.97 56.19
C PRO A 66 -7.42 -32.68 55.34
N SER A 67 -6.75 -31.95 54.44
CA SER A 67 -5.27 -31.86 54.38
C SER A 67 -4.79 -31.19 53.09
N SER A 68 -3.89 -30.23 53.27
CA SER A 68 -3.10 -29.52 52.28
C SER A 68 -2.39 -30.40 51.25
N SER A 69 -2.53 -30.07 49.96
CA SER A 69 -1.51 -30.33 48.92
C SER A 69 -1.70 -29.37 47.73
N PRO A 70 -0.64 -29.07 46.96
CA PRO A 70 -0.42 -27.75 46.38
C PRO A 70 -1.17 -27.51 45.06
N SER A 71 -1.42 -26.22 44.82
CA SER A 71 -1.97 -25.64 43.60
C SER A 71 -1.24 -26.10 42.34
N TYR A 72 -1.98 -26.77 41.44
CA TYR A 72 -1.61 -26.84 40.03
C TYR A 72 -2.00 -25.52 39.35
N PHE A 73 -1.25 -24.46 39.63
CA PHE A 73 -1.11 -23.34 38.70
C PHE A 73 0.23 -23.53 37.99
N ARG A 74 0.24 -24.36 36.93
CA ARG A 74 1.25 -24.19 35.89
C ARG A 74 0.84 -22.95 35.12
N THR A 75 1.38 -21.80 35.52
CA THR A 75 1.62 -20.73 34.56
C THR A 75 2.48 -21.35 33.47
N ALA A 76 1.87 -21.66 32.33
CA ALA A 76 2.62 -21.91 31.11
C ALA A 76 3.28 -20.57 30.78
N THR A 77 4.47 -20.33 31.33
CA THR A 77 5.38 -19.35 30.78
C THR A 77 5.74 -19.90 29.41
N MET A 78 4.97 -19.50 28.39
CA MET A 78 5.43 -19.60 27.02
C MET A 78 6.62 -18.66 26.93
N ALA A 79 7.80 -19.16 27.30
CA ALA A 79 9.04 -18.59 26.86
C ALA A 79 9.04 -18.75 25.33
N THR A 80 8.51 -17.76 24.64
CA THR A 80 8.74 -17.58 23.23
C THR A 80 10.25 -17.50 23.08
N LYS A 81 10.87 -18.52 22.49
CA LYS A 81 12.25 -18.38 22.01
C LYS A 81 12.28 -17.09 21.19
N PRO A 82 13.24 -16.18 21.42
CA PRO A 82 13.40 -15.07 20.51
C PRO A 82 13.65 -15.66 19.13
N THR A 83 12.76 -15.41 18.17
CA THR A 83 12.94 -15.78 16.76
C THR A 83 13.93 -14.84 16.06
N HIS A 84 14.89 -14.30 16.82
CA HIS A 84 16.02 -13.57 16.30
C HIS A 84 17.21 -14.53 16.31
N VAL A 85 17.85 -14.68 15.15
CA VAL A 85 19.00 -15.55 14.81
C VAL A 85 18.60 -16.86 14.09
N SER A 86 18.56 -16.74 12.75
CA SER A 86 19.01 -17.72 11.73
C SER A 86 18.64 -19.21 11.90
N ASP A 87 17.53 -19.62 11.30
CA ASP A 87 17.43 -20.94 10.64
C ASP A 87 17.81 -20.85 9.15
N VAL A 88 18.49 -19.77 8.76
CA VAL A 88 19.02 -19.59 7.40
C VAL A 88 20.42 -20.20 7.34
N PRO A 89 20.70 -21.11 6.40
CA PRO A 89 22.00 -21.77 6.32
C PRO A 89 23.13 -20.73 6.22
N SER A 90 24.16 -20.87 7.06
CA SER A 90 25.44 -20.22 6.82
C SER A 90 25.99 -20.70 5.47
N ASN A 91 26.44 -19.80 4.60
CA ASN A 91 27.12 -20.20 3.38
C ASN A 91 28.44 -20.93 3.76
N PRO A 92 28.64 -22.20 3.35
CA PRO A 92 29.85 -22.95 3.68
C PRO A 92 31.14 -22.31 3.18
N GLN A 93 31.07 -21.45 2.15
CA GLN A 93 32.24 -20.80 1.53
C GLN A 93 32.64 -19.49 2.21
N SER A 94 31.68 -18.65 2.63
CA SER A 94 31.99 -17.34 3.25
C SER A 94 31.99 -17.36 4.78
N GLY A 95 31.34 -18.35 5.40
CA GLY A 95 31.16 -18.42 6.86
C GLY A 95 30.26 -17.32 7.45
N LYS A 96 29.68 -16.45 6.60
CA LYS A 96 28.81 -15.33 7.01
C LYS A 96 27.34 -15.77 7.08
N HIS A 97 26.59 -15.20 8.03
CA HIS A 97 25.13 -15.33 8.02
C HIS A 97 24.52 -14.58 6.83
N GLN A 98 23.37 -15.05 6.36
CA GLN A 98 22.70 -14.41 5.23
C GLN A 98 22.06 -13.10 5.68
N ILE A 99 22.27 -12.04 4.88
CA ILE A 99 21.55 -10.77 4.99
C ILE A 99 20.66 -10.65 3.75
N ASN A 100 19.35 -10.52 3.96
CA ASN A 100 18.37 -10.47 2.87
C ASN A 100 17.74 -9.07 2.77
N LEU A 101 18.26 -8.24 1.85
CA LEU A 101 17.77 -6.88 1.60
C LEU A 101 16.73 -6.81 0.45
N ILE A 102 16.19 -7.95 0.01
CA ILE A 102 15.11 -8.03 -0.99
C ILE A 102 13.72 -8.18 -0.34
N ARG A 103 13.59 -8.72 0.88
CA ARG A 103 12.29 -8.96 1.51
C ARG A 103 11.56 -7.67 1.91
N GLY A 104 10.50 -7.33 1.17
CA GLY A 104 9.61 -6.19 1.48
C GLY A 104 8.59 -6.48 2.59
N TRP A 105 9.00 -7.15 3.66
CA TRP A 105 8.16 -7.54 4.79
C TRP A 105 8.41 -6.63 6.00
N PRO A 106 7.43 -6.44 6.89
CA PRO A 106 7.69 -5.77 8.16
C PRO A 106 8.65 -6.60 9.02
N ASN A 107 9.53 -5.94 9.78
CA ASN A 107 10.32 -6.62 10.80
C ASN A 107 9.39 -7.34 11.80
N PRO A 108 9.65 -8.61 12.17
CA PRO A 108 8.82 -9.35 13.12
C PRO A 108 8.60 -8.63 14.46
N GLY A 109 9.59 -7.89 14.96
CA GLY A 109 9.48 -7.09 16.19
C GLY A 109 8.54 -5.88 16.07
N LEU A 110 8.14 -5.51 14.86
CA LEU A 110 7.17 -4.45 14.59
C LEU A 110 5.74 -4.99 14.38
N LEU A 111 5.48 -6.27 14.59
CA LEU A 111 4.12 -6.82 14.54
C LEU A 111 3.36 -6.50 15.85
N PRO A 112 2.11 -6.01 15.79
CA PRO A 112 1.33 -5.59 16.96
C PRO A 112 0.64 -6.77 17.64
N VAL A 113 1.41 -7.76 18.09
CA VAL A 113 0.88 -9.00 18.68
C VAL A 113 -0.07 -8.71 19.85
N ASP A 114 0.29 -7.74 20.71
CA ASP A 114 -0.52 -7.37 21.87
C ASP A 114 -1.87 -6.77 21.46
N LEU A 115 -1.91 -5.89 20.45
CA LEU A 115 -3.16 -5.30 19.97
C LEU A 115 -4.08 -6.35 19.33
N ILE A 116 -3.51 -7.24 18.51
CA ILE A 116 -4.26 -8.33 17.88
C ILE A 116 -4.82 -9.29 18.94
N SER A 117 -4.00 -9.66 19.93
CA SER A 117 -4.40 -10.53 21.03
C SER A 117 -5.55 -9.92 21.84
N ALA A 118 -5.43 -8.63 22.19
CA ALA A 118 -6.44 -7.92 22.94
C ALA A 118 -7.77 -7.77 22.16
N ALA A 119 -7.69 -7.45 20.86
CA ALA A 119 -8.87 -7.38 19.99
C ALA A 119 -9.55 -8.75 19.83
N ALA A 120 -8.76 -9.83 19.72
CA ALA A 120 -9.31 -11.17 19.65
C ALA A 120 -10.06 -11.56 20.92
N GLN A 121 -9.51 -11.23 22.10
CA GLN A 121 -10.18 -11.47 23.37
C GLN A 121 -11.49 -10.67 23.49
N ARG A 122 -11.49 -9.39 23.11
CA ARG A 122 -12.71 -8.55 23.11
C ARG A 122 -13.77 -9.10 22.17
N ASN A 123 -13.41 -9.37 20.92
CA ASN A 123 -14.35 -9.85 19.91
C ASN A 123 -14.96 -11.20 20.30
N LEU A 124 -14.16 -12.12 20.86
CA LEU A 124 -14.63 -13.45 21.26
C LEU A 124 -15.41 -13.46 22.59
N ALA A 125 -15.39 -12.37 23.36
CA ALA A 125 -16.14 -12.26 24.61
C ALA A 125 -17.60 -11.80 24.41
N ASP A 126 -17.92 -11.16 23.27
CA ASP A 126 -19.24 -10.59 23.00
C ASP A 126 -19.94 -11.34 21.84
N PRO A 127 -21.06 -12.05 22.10
CA PRO A 127 -21.86 -12.71 21.07
C PRO A 127 -22.30 -11.79 19.92
N GLU A 128 -22.55 -10.52 20.19
CA GLU A 128 -22.95 -9.56 19.16
C GLU A 128 -21.81 -9.26 18.17
N ILE A 129 -20.56 -9.56 18.55
CA ILE A 129 -19.38 -9.42 17.71
C ILE A 129 -18.94 -10.75 17.11
N TYR A 130 -18.75 -11.80 17.92
CA TYR A 130 -18.20 -13.05 17.39
C TYR A 130 -19.17 -13.80 16.48
N VAL A 131 -20.48 -13.71 16.70
CA VAL A 131 -21.47 -14.39 15.83
C VAL A 131 -21.36 -13.88 14.39
N PRO A 132 -21.48 -12.57 14.09
CA PRO A 132 -21.31 -12.09 12.73
C PRO A 132 -19.86 -12.17 12.21
N ALA A 133 -18.85 -12.19 13.09
CA ALA A 133 -17.45 -12.32 12.67
C ALA A 133 -17.05 -13.75 12.27
N LEU A 134 -17.69 -14.77 12.85
CA LEU A 134 -17.41 -16.19 12.59
C LEU A 134 -18.40 -16.83 11.60
N GLN A 135 -19.46 -16.12 11.22
CA GLN A 135 -20.42 -16.54 10.19
C GLN A 135 -20.07 -15.98 8.82
N TYR A 136 -20.80 -16.44 7.79
CA TYR A 136 -20.77 -15.79 6.48
C TYR A 136 -21.17 -14.32 6.59
N GLY A 137 -20.51 -13.49 5.78
CA GLY A 137 -20.63 -12.04 5.81
C GLY A 137 -21.34 -11.46 4.59
N ALA A 138 -21.49 -10.13 4.61
CA ALA A 138 -21.92 -9.38 3.44
C ALA A 138 -20.86 -9.43 2.34
N ASP A 139 -21.31 -9.30 1.09
CA ASP A 139 -20.44 -9.29 -0.09
C ASP A 139 -19.39 -8.16 -0.04
N ALA A 140 -19.79 -6.96 0.36
CA ALA A 140 -18.86 -5.83 0.51
C ALA A 140 -17.88 -5.99 1.70
N GLY A 141 -18.13 -6.98 2.57
CA GLY A 141 -17.33 -7.30 3.75
C GLY A 141 -17.90 -6.80 5.07
N TYR A 142 -17.13 -7.05 6.14
CA TYR A 142 -17.55 -6.76 7.52
C TYR A 142 -17.89 -5.27 7.71
N GLN A 143 -19.16 -4.98 7.92
CA GLN A 143 -19.70 -3.61 7.93
C GLN A 143 -19.00 -2.68 8.94
N PRO A 144 -18.74 -3.08 10.20
CA PRO A 144 -18.03 -2.21 11.14
C PRO A 144 -16.62 -1.80 10.66
N LEU A 145 -15.91 -2.67 9.94
CA LEU A 145 -14.61 -2.32 9.36
C LEU A 145 -14.76 -1.29 8.24
N ARG A 146 -15.77 -1.44 7.36
CA ARG A 146 -16.04 -0.47 6.28
C ARG A 146 -16.33 0.92 6.84
N GLU A 147 -17.13 0.99 7.90
CA GLU A 147 -17.46 2.26 8.56
C GLU A 147 -16.25 2.88 9.27
N ALA A 148 -15.46 2.07 9.97
CA ALA A 148 -14.25 2.54 10.65
C ALA A 148 -13.19 3.03 9.65
N LEU A 149 -13.00 2.31 8.55
CA LEU A 149 -12.13 2.74 7.44
C LEU A 149 -12.64 4.03 6.81
N ALA A 150 -13.94 4.14 6.52
CA ALA A 150 -14.50 5.37 5.93
C ALA A 150 -14.23 6.59 6.81
N THR A 151 -14.39 6.45 8.13
CA THR A 151 -14.04 7.52 9.09
C THR A 151 -12.55 7.83 9.03
N TRP A 152 -11.68 6.83 9.22
CA TRP A 152 -10.23 7.06 9.25
C TRP A 152 -9.68 7.67 7.95
N LEU A 153 -10.10 7.13 6.80
CA LEU A 153 -9.66 7.60 5.49
C LEU A 153 -10.20 9.01 5.19
N SER A 154 -11.44 9.31 5.57
CA SER A 154 -12.02 10.65 5.42
C SER A 154 -11.25 11.71 6.20
N GLU A 155 -10.89 11.40 7.45
CA GLU A 155 -10.13 12.30 8.32
C GLU A 155 -8.69 12.48 7.82
N HIS A 156 -8.05 11.41 7.36
CA HIS A 156 -6.67 11.44 6.89
C HIS A 156 -6.51 12.21 5.57
N TYR A 157 -7.36 11.94 4.57
CA TYR A 157 -7.25 12.56 3.24
C TYR A 157 -8.11 13.83 3.09
N GLY A 158 -8.92 14.18 4.09
CA GLY A 158 -9.80 15.35 4.03
C GLY A 158 -10.93 15.21 3.00
N VAL A 159 -11.47 14.00 2.83
CA VAL A 159 -12.55 13.69 1.88
C VAL A 159 -13.87 13.39 2.61
N GLU A 160 -14.98 13.34 1.87
CA GLU A 160 -16.27 12.97 2.47
C GLU A 160 -16.27 11.51 2.93
N ARG A 161 -16.77 11.28 4.15
CA ARG A 161 -16.93 9.93 4.71
C ARG A 161 -18.02 9.16 3.97
N ASP A 162 -17.63 8.11 3.26
CA ASP A 162 -18.58 7.24 2.55
C ASP A 162 -18.14 5.75 2.59
N PRO A 163 -18.76 4.92 3.45
CA PRO A 163 -18.52 3.48 3.50
C PRO A 163 -18.92 2.73 2.22
N GLU A 164 -19.79 3.28 1.37
CA GLU A 164 -20.20 2.63 0.12
C GLU A 164 -19.10 2.65 -0.95
N ARG A 165 -18.07 3.48 -0.76
CA ARG A 165 -16.85 3.48 -1.56
C ARG A 165 -15.90 2.34 -1.21
N ILE A 166 -16.14 1.62 -0.12
CA ILE A 166 -15.20 0.65 0.46
C ILE A 166 -15.71 -0.78 0.33
N CYS A 167 -14.87 -1.65 -0.25
CA CYS A 167 -15.07 -3.10 -0.26
C CYS A 167 -13.88 -3.79 0.42
N ILE A 168 -14.13 -4.68 1.39
CA ILE A 168 -13.06 -5.45 2.05
C ILE A 168 -12.52 -6.51 1.08
N SER A 169 -11.23 -6.83 1.22
CA SER A 169 -10.53 -7.81 0.38
C SER A 169 -9.55 -8.64 1.21
N GLY A 170 -8.99 -9.71 0.64
CA GLY A 170 -7.96 -10.53 1.30
C GLY A 170 -6.54 -9.95 1.22
N GLY A 171 -6.44 -8.62 1.08
CA GLY A 171 -5.19 -7.89 0.88
C GLY A 171 -4.92 -7.54 -0.59
N ALA A 172 -3.92 -6.69 -0.80
CA ALA A 172 -3.70 -6.00 -2.08
C ALA A 172 -3.59 -6.93 -3.30
N SER A 173 -2.89 -8.07 -3.19
CA SER A 173 -2.71 -8.99 -4.32
C SER A 173 -4.01 -9.68 -4.73
N GLN A 174 -4.81 -10.14 -3.76
CA GLN A 174 -6.10 -10.75 -4.07
C GLN A 174 -7.08 -9.69 -4.60
N ASN A 175 -7.05 -8.50 -4.02
CA ASN A 175 -7.89 -7.39 -4.48
C ASN A 175 -7.59 -7.01 -5.93
N ALA A 176 -6.32 -6.90 -6.31
CA ALA A 176 -5.90 -6.67 -7.70
C ALA A 176 -6.45 -7.75 -8.64
N ALA A 177 -6.40 -9.03 -8.24
CA ALA A 177 -7.01 -10.11 -9.01
C ALA A 177 -8.54 -9.94 -9.14
N CYS A 178 -9.25 -9.64 -8.05
CA CYS A 178 -10.70 -9.41 -8.08
C CYS A 178 -11.08 -8.20 -8.96
N ILE A 179 -10.27 -7.14 -8.94
CA ILE A 179 -10.44 -5.95 -9.80
C ILE A 179 -10.36 -6.38 -11.26
N LEU A 180 -9.31 -7.11 -11.65
CA LEU A 180 -9.16 -7.59 -13.02
C LEU A 180 -10.33 -8.50 -13.41
N GLN A 181 -10.69 -9.48 -12.58
CA GLN A 181 -11.80 -10.39 -12.85
C GLN A 181 -13.16 -9.70 -13.00
N SER A 182 -13.34 -8.53 -12.38
CA SER A 182 -14.61 -7.79 -12.41
C SER A 182 -14.64 -6.67 -13.44
N PHE A 183 -13.51 -6.04 -13.76
CA PHE A 183 -13.47 -4.81 -14.54
C PHE A 183 -12.62 -4.92 -15.82
N THR A 184 -12.20 -6.13 -16.16
CA THR A 184 -11.47 -6.38 -17.41
C THR A 184 -12.05 -7.60 -18.12
N ASP A 185 -11.83 -7.66 -19.43
CA ASP A 185 -12.18 -8.81 -20.25
C ASP A 185 -11.09 -8.99 -21.31
N PRO A 186 -10.50 -10.18 -21.50
CA PRO A 186 -9.43 -10.40 -22.48
C PRO A 186 -9.80 -10.09 -23.95
N ASN A 187 -11.08 -9.96 -24.31
CA ASN A 187 -11.51 -9.51 -25.63
C ASN A 187 -11.65 -7.99 -25.73
N VAL A 188 -11.81 -7.29 -24.61
CA VAL A 188 -12.01 -5.84 -24.53
C VAL A 188 -10.74 -5.12 -24.09
N THR A 189 -10.13 -5.56 -22.99
CA THR A 189 -8.92 -5.00 -22.38
C THR A 189 -7.68 -5.40 -23.18
N GLN A 190 -7.10 -4.46 -23.91
CA GLN A 190 -6.06 -4.72 -24.91
C GLN A 190 -4.64 -4.60 -24.36
N ALA A 191 -4.40 -3.76 -23.35
CA ALA A 191 -3.07 -3.56 -22.79
C ALA A 191 -3.10 -3.25 -21.29
N ILE A 192 -2.04 -3.68 -20.59
CA ILE A 192 -1.75 -3.35 -19.19
C ILE A 192 -0.47 -2.53 -19.15
N TRP A 193 -0.59 -1.26 -18.80
CA TRP A 193 0.51 -0.29 -18.73
C TRP A 193 1.08 -0.26 -17.32
N CYS A 194 2.29 -0.77 -17.13
CA CYS A 194 2.99 -0.75 -15.86
C CYS A 194 4.02 0.38 -15.85
N ILE A 195 3.94 1.24 -14.84
CA ILE A 195 5.01 2.22 -14.59
C ILE A 195 6.25 1.44 -14.18
N SER A 196 7.36 1.71 -14.88
CA SER A 196 8.61 0.97 -14.78
C SER A 196 9.70 1.88 -14.17
N PRO A 197 10.44 1.40 -13.15
CA PRO A 197 10.38 0.06 -12.57
C PRO A 197 9.07 -0.23 -11.82
N SER A 198 8.63 -1.49 -11.80
CA SER A 198 7.32 -1.88 -11.24
C SER A 198 7.41 -2.98 -10.18
N TYR A 199 6.39 -3.09 -9.34
CA TYR A 199 6.30 -4.17 -8.34
C TYR A 199 6.18 -5.54 -9.01
N HIS A 200 7.30 -6.26 -9.10
CA HIS A 200 7.43 -7.46 -9.95
C HIS A 200 6.40 -8.59 -9.71
N LEU A 201 5.89 -8.77 -8.48
CA LEU A 201 4.93 -9.84 -8.22
C LEU A 201 3.55 -9.57 -8.82
N ILE A 202 3.22 -8.32 -9.18
CA ILE A 202 1.95 -8.00 -9.85
C ILE A 202 1.86 -8.63 -11.24
N PHE A 203 2.99 -8.87 -11.91
CA PHE A 203 3.01 -9.38 -13.29
C PHE A 203 2.33 -10.74 -13.39
N GLN A 204 2.52 -11.61 -12.38
CA GLN A 204 1.84 -12.91 -12.35
C GLN A 204 0.33 -12.74 -12.22
N VAL A 205 -0.14 -11.77 -11.43
CA VAL A 205 -1.57 -11.48 -11.31
C VAL A 205 -2.16 -11.08 -12.67
N PHE A 206 -1.46 -10.29 -13.48
CA PHE A 206 -1.91 -9.96 -14.84
C PHE A 206 -1.94 -11.18 -15.76
N ARG A 207 -0.89 -12.02 -15.73
CA ARG A 207 -0.84 -13.25 -16.56
C ARG A 207 -1.96 -14.22 -16.21
N ASP A 208 -2.20 -14.47 -14.92
CA ASP A 208 -3.25 -15.37 -14.44
C ASP A 208 -4.66 -14.90 -14.83
N ASN A 209 -4.82 -13.59 -15.09
CA ASN A 209 -6.06 -12.99 -15.58
C ASN A 209 -6.14 -12.88 -17.11
N GLY A 210 -5.26 -13.58 -17.85
CA GLY A 210 -5.33 -13.69 -19.30
C GLY A 210 -4.63 -12.57 -20.07
N PHE A 211 -3.79 -11.77 -19.41
CA PHE A 211 -3.06 -10.65 -20.03
C PHE A 211 -1.60 -10.99 -20.37
N ASP A 212 -1.24 -12.27 -20.44
CA ASP A 212 0.09 -12.67 -20.86
C ASP A 212 0.42 -12.12 -22.26
N GLY A 213 1.64 -11.59 -22.44
CA GLY A 213 2.06 -10.87 -23.65
C GLY A 213 1.45 -9.46 -23.86
N ARG A 214 0.60 -8.96 -22.94
CA ARG A 214 -0.07 -7.65 -23.06
C ARG A 214 0.43 -6.58 -22.09
N LEU A 215 1.46 -6.91 -21.31
CA LEU A 215 2.11 -5.96 -20.42
C LEU A 215 2.97 -4.99 -21.26
N ARG A 216 2.94 -3.71 -20.91
CA ARG A 216 3.68 -2.63 -21.56
C ARG A 216 4.31 -1.76 -20.49
N ALA A 217 5.56 -1.38 -20.68
CA ALA A 217 6.26 -0.47 -19.78
C ALA A 217 5.98 0.98 -20.15
N THR A 218 5.84 1.83 -19.14
CA THR A 218 5.99 3.28 -19.27
C THR A 218 7.06 3.76 -18.30
N PRO A 219 8.01 4.61 -18.73
CA PRO A 219 9.07 5.08 -17.85
C PRO A 219 8.52 6.02 -16.78
N GLU A 220 9.35 6.26 -15.78
CA GLU A 220 9.19 7.32 -14.79
C GLU A 220 10.24 8.43 -14.99
N ASP A 221 9.87 9.66 -14.67
CA ASP A 221 10.77 10.80 -14.45
C ASP A 221 10.89 11.08 -12.94
N GLU A 222 11.42 12.24 -12.57
CA GLU A 222 11.64 12.63 -11.18
C GLU A 222 10.34 12.63 -10.34
N GLU A 223 9.17 12.89 -10.93
CA GLU A 223 7.88 12.94 -10.23
C GLU A 223 7.05 11.66 -10.37
N GLY A 224 7.68 10.53 -10.74
CA GLY A 224 6.97 9.28 -11.01
C GLY A 224 6.65 9.14 -12.49
N VAL A 225 5.46 8.67 -12.87
CA VAL A 225 5.15 8.33 -14.28
C VAL A 225 5.48 9.44 -15.26
N ASP A 226 6.16 9.14 -16.36
CA ASP A 226 6.30 10.08 -17.47
C ASP A 226 4.98 10.10 -18.27
N ILE A 227 4.23 11.21 -18.15
CA ILE A 227 2.90 11.36 -18.77
C ILE A 227 3.02 11.48 -20.28
N GLU A 228 4.05 12.19 -20.78
CA GLU A 228 4.24 12.41 -22.21
C GLU A 228 4.63 11.10 -22.89
N ALA A 229 5.54 10.34 -22.28
CA ALA A 229 5.90 9.00 -22.77
C ALA A 229 4.69 8.04 -22.73
N LEU A 230 3.91 8.04 -21.65
CA LEU A 230 2.72 7.19 -21.55
C LEU A 230 1.68 7.54 -22.62
N GLU A 231 1.39 8.84 -22.82
CA GLU A 231 0.44 9.29 -23.82
C GLU A 231 0.91 8.95 -25.24
N ALA A 232 2.19 9.16 -25.55
CA ALA A 232 2.75 8.81 -26.86
C ALA A 232 2.59 7.32 -27.15
N LYS A 233 2.86 6.46 -26.16
CA LYS A 233 2.71 5.00 -26.30
C LYS A 233 1.26 4.57 -26.41
N LEU A 234 0.35 5.13 -25.63
CA LEU A 234 -1.09 4.89 -25.73
C LEU A 234 -1.61 5.30 -27.12
N ALA A 235 -1.26 6.49 -27.58
CA ALA A 235 -1.65 6.98 -28.90
C ALA A 235 -1.13 6.08 -30.03
N GLU A 236 0.13 5.63 -29.94
CA GLU A 236 0.72 4.74 -30.92
C GLU A 236 0.09 3.35 -30.91
N PHE A 237 -0.22 2.83 -29.72
CA PHE A 237 -0.95 1.60 -29.55
C PHE A 237 -2.33 1.68 -30.21
N GLU A 238 -3.10 2.75 -29.97
CA GLU A 238 -4.44 2.93 -30.53
C GLU A 238 -4.49 2.95 -32.05
N LYS A 239 -3.44 3.44 -32.73
CA LYS A 239 -3.36 3.41 -34.20
C LYS A 239 -3.32 1.99 -34.77
N HIS A 240 -2.76 1.06 -34.02
CA HIS A 240 -2.52 -0.32 -34.45
C HIS A 240 -3.31 -1.33 -33.63
N ALA A 241 -4.14 -0.86 -32.70
CA ALA A 241 -4.86 -1.70 -31.79
C ALA A 241 -5.86 -2.57 -32.56
N PRO A 242 -5.94 -3.88 -32.27
CA PRO A 242 -6.97 -4.70 -32.86
C PRO A 242 -8.35 -4.17 -32.50
N GLU A 243 -9.32 -4.36 -33.40
CA GLU A 243 -10.71 -4.04 -33.11
C GLU A 243 -11.16 -4.80 -31.85
N ALA A 244 -11.90 -4.10 -30.97
CA ALA A 244 -12.44 -4.70 -29.77
C ALA A 244 -13.37 -5.85 -30.16
N LYS A 245 -13.09 -7.04 -29.62
CA LYS A 245 -13.96 -8.20 -29.81
C LYS A 245 -15.11 -8.13 -28.82
N SER A 246 -16.20 -8.84 -29.11
CA SER A 246 -17.27 -9.03 -28.14
C SER A 246 -16.69 -9.62 -26.84
N PRO A 247 -17.10 -9.13 -25.66
CA PRO A 247 -16.57 -9.61 -24.40
C PRO A 247 -16.87 -11.11 -24.24
N LEU A 248 -15.99 -11.83 -23.55
CA LEU A 248 -16.18 -13.24 -23.21
C LEU A 248 -17.33 -13.44 -22.23
N SER A 249 -17.62 -12.44 -21.39
CA SER A 249 -18.70 -12.46 -20.43
C SER A 249 -19.48 -11.15 -20.43
N ASP A 250 -20.78 -11.22 -20.11
CA ASP A 250 -21.57 -10.02 -19.91
C ASP A 250 -21.16 -9.36 -18.58
N ALA A 251 -20.67 -8.12 -18.67
CA ALA A 251 -20.35 -7.31 -17.49
C ALA A 251 -21.60 -7.06 -16.62
N GLY A 252 -22.79 -7.14 -17.22
CA GLY A 252 -24.05 -6.81 -16.59
C GLY A 252 -24.11 -5.33 -16.19
N LYS A 253 -24.99 -5.01 -15.25
CA LYS A 253 -25.23 -3.61 -14.80
C LYS A 253 -24.30 -3.12 -13.69
N TYR A 254 -23.40 -3.98 -13.20
CA TYR A 254 -22.60 -3.72 -12.01
C TYR A 254 -21.11 -3.56 -12.32
N ARG A 255 -20.70 -3.72 -13.58
CA ARG A 255 -19.30 -3.70 -14.00
C ARG A 255 -19.14 -2.97 -15.32
N LYS A 256 -17.90 -2.54 -15.58
CA LYS A 256 -17.42 -1.97 -16.83
C LYS A 256 -16.13 -2.68 -17.20
N HIS A 257 -15.99 -3.09 -18.47
CA HIS A 257 -14.73 -3.61 -18.99
C HIS A 257 -13.95 -2.47 -19.63
N TYR A 258 -12.80 -2.12 -19.06
CA TYR A 258 -11.97 -1.03 -19.57
C TYR A 258 -11.10 -1.48 -20.74
N ARG A 259 -10.87 -0.60 -21.71
CA ARG A 259 -9.98 -0.86 -22.85
C ARG A 259 -8.52 -1.04 -22.42
N HIS A 260 -8.08 -0.27 -21.41
CA HIS A 260 -6.74 -0.35 -20.85
C HIS A 260 -6.75 -0.49 -19.34
N VAL A 261 -5.65 -0.99 -18.79
CA VAL A 261 -5.35 -0.87 -17.36
C VAL A 261 -4.02 -0.17 -17.21
N ILE A 262 -3.90 0.70 -16.22
CA ILE A 262 -2.64 1.30 -15.78
C ILE A 262 -2.38 0.84 -14.36
N TYR A 263 -1.20 0.28 -14.09
CA TYR A 263 -0.77 -0.11 -12.75
C TYR A 263 0.23 0.89 -12.20
N ALA A 264 -0.06 1.42 -11.01
CA ALA A 264 0.75 2.43 -10.36
C ALA A 264 0.92 2.15 -8.86
N VAL A 265 2.08 2.54 -8.33
CA VAL A 265 2.31 2.73 -6.89
C VAL A 265 2.52 4.23 -6.69
N PRO A 266 1.46 5.03 -6.45
CA PRO A 266 1.55 6.50 -6.52
C PRO A 266 2.38 7.14 -5.40
N THR A 267 2.48 6.48 -4.26
CA THR A 267 3.16 6.98 -3.06
C THR A 267 4.24 6.00 -2.65
N CYS A 268 5.47 6.49 -2.46
CA CYS A 268 6.63 5.69 -2.04
C CYS A 268 6.79 4.38 -2.85
N SER A 269 6.87 4.54 -4.17
CA SER A 269 6.78 3.45 -5.14
C SER A 269 7.72 2.27 -4.87
N ASN A 270 7.24 1.07 -5.16
CA ASN A 270 8.07 -0.13 -5.16
C ASN A 270 8.44 -0.45 -6.62
N PRO A 271 9.71 -0.32 -7.01
CA PRO A 271 10.90 -0.25 -6.14
C PRO A 271 11.59 1.12 -6.04
N SER A 272 11.33 2.03 -6.97
CA SER A 272 11.83 3.40 -6.92
C SER A 272 11.02 4.10 -5.86
N GLY A 273 11.39 4.31 -4.60
CA GLY A 273 10.56 5.04 -3.59
C GLY A 273 9.94 6.43 -3.94
N LYS A 274 9.79 6.82 -5.22
CA LYS A 274 9.16 8.02 -5.77
C LYS A 274 7.69 8.13 -5.39
N THR A 275 7.24 9.36 -5.26
CA THR A 275 5.87 9.75 -4.99
C THR A 275 5.42 10.71 -6.07
N MET A 276 4.27 10.42 -6.68
CA MET A 276 3.67 11.26 -7.70
C MET A 276 3.18 12.57 -7.12
N SER A 277 3.59 13.69 -7.70
CA SER A 277 3.07 15.01 -7.37
C SER A 277 1.58 15.14 -7.71
N LEU A 278 0.89 16.12 -7.13
CA LEU A 278 -0.53 16.37 -7.43
C LEU A 278 -0.76 16.60 -8.93
N ARG A 279 0.07 17.43 -9.58
CA ARG A 279 -0.04 17.69 -11.02
C ARG A 279 0.06 16.40 -11.84
N ARG A 280 0.91 15.46 -11.40
CA ARG A 280 1.13 14.18 -12.06
C ARG A 280 -0.07 13.25 -11.92
N ARG A 281 -0.64 13.18 -10.72
CA ARG A 281 -1.86 12.41 -10.43
C ARG A 281 -3.05 12.90 -11.26
N GLU A 282 -3.27 14.21 -11.32
CA GLU A 282 -4.34 14.79 -12.14
C GLU A 282 -4.14 14.54 -13.64
N ALA A 283 -2.91 14.67 -14.14
CA ALA A 283 -2.59 14.39 -15.53
C ALA A 283 -2.85 12.92 -15.89
N LEU A 284 -2.50 11.99 -14.98
CA LEU A 284 -2.76 10.57 -15.17
C LEU A 284 -4.27 10.25 -15.24
N ILE A 285 -5.09 10.86 -14.38
CA ILE A 285 -6.56 10.73 -14.45
C ILE A 285 -7.10 11.22 -15.79
N ARG A 286 -6.67 12.41 -16.24
CA ARG A 286 -7.10 12.97 -17.54
C ARG A 286 -6.75 12.03 -18.69
N LEU A 287 -5.55 11.44 -18.66
CA LEU A 287 -5.12 10.49 -19.67
C LEU A 287 -5.93 9.19 -19.62
N ALA A 288 -6.19 8.66 -18.42
CA ALA A 288 -7.00 7.46 -18.25
C ALA A 288 -8.44 7.63 -18.75
N ARG A 289 -9.06 8.78 -18.50
CA ARG A 289 -10.37 9.13 -19.07
C ARG A 289 -10.32 9.20 -20.60
N LYS A 290 -9.29 9.83 -21.17
CA LYS A 290 -9.13 9.97 -22.63
C LYS A 290 -9.04 8.63 -23.36
N TYR A 291 -8.37 7.65 -22.77
CA TYR A 291 -8.10 6.35 -23.40
C TYR A 291 -8.99 5.21 -22.89
N ASP A 292 -9.96 5.47 -22.01
CA ASP A 292 -10.76 4.43 -21.33
C ASP A 292 -9.89 3.41 -20.57
N ALA A 293 -9.04 3.93 -19.68
CA ALA A 293 -8.15 3.14 -18.85
C ALA A 293 -8.60 3.10 -17.38
N LEU A 294 -8.53 1.93 -16.75
CA LEU A 294 -8.63 1.81 -15.30
C LEU A 294 -7.23 1.92 -14.68
N ILE A 295 -7.03 2.87 -13.77
CA ILE A 295 -5.82 2.97 -12.96
C ILE A 295 -6.02 2.17 -11.67
N ILE A 296 -5.20 1.13 -11.48
CA ILE A 296 -5.11 0.38 -10.23
C ILE A 296 -3.94 0.95 -9.42
N CYS A 297 -4.26 1.62 -8.31
CA CYS A 297 -3.28 2.24 -7.42
C CYS A 297 -2.96 1.32 -6.24
N ASP A 298 -1.75 0.79 -6.16
CA ASP A 298 -1.26 0.01 -5.02
C ASP A 298 -0.82 0.96 -3.88
N ASP A 299 -1.78 1.43 -3.09
CA ASP A 299 -1.60 2.48 -2.07
C ASP A 299 -1.16 1.93 -0.70
N VAL A 300 -0.43 0.79 -0.69
CA VAL A 300 -0.07 0.07 0.54
C VAL A 300 0.97 0.77 1.41
N TYR A 301 1.57 1.87 0.94
CA TYR A 301 2.60 2.64 1.64
C TYR A 301 2.13 4.02 2.10
N ASP A 302 0.89 4.42 1.82
CA ASP A 302 0.41 5.79 2.05
C ASP A 302 0.62 6.28 3.50
N PHE A 303 0.42 5.40 4.48
CA PHE A 303 0.55 5.72 5.92
C PHE A 303 1.98 5.59 6.47
N LEU A 304 2.96 5.31 5.62
CA LEU A 304 4.33 4.95 5.99
C LEU A 304 5.32 6.02 5.54
N GLN A 305 5.01 7.27 5.86
CA GLN A 305 5.83 8.43 5.51
C GLN A 305 6.33 9.17 6.76
N TRP A 306 7.47 9.84 6.64
CA TRP A 306 8.05 10.65 7.71
C TRP A 306 8.88 11.80 7.15
N PRO A 307 8.99 12.92 7.89
CA PRO A 307 9.90 13.98 7.52
C PRO A 307 11.35 13.51 7.61
N ILE A 308 12.17 14.02 6.71
CA ILE A 308 13.61 13.87 6.72
C ILE A 308 14.13 15.23 7.20
N ASP A 309 14.33 15.37 8.51
CA ASP A 309 14.73 16.66 9.08
C ASP A 309 16.00 17.18 8.42
N SER A 310 15.91 18.39 7.87
CA SER A 310 17.04 19.31 7.76
C SER A 310 17.38 19.81 9.18
N ASP A 311 18.46 19.27 9.76
CA ASP A 311 19.09 19.66 11.05
C ASP A 311 18.45 19.07 12.35
N PRO A 312 19.07 18.05 12.98
CA PRO A 312 18.67 17.48 14.26
C PRO A 312 18.62 18.46 15.44
N SER A 313 19.29 19.62 15.35
CA SER A 313 19.28 20.64 16.40
C SER A 313 17.99 21.49 16.45
N LYS A 314 17.13 21.36 15.42
CA LYS A 314 15.84 22.06 15.31
C LYS A 314 14.63 21.20 15.64
N VAL A 315 14.83 19.97 16.10
CA VAL A 315 13.77 19.15 16.67
C VAL A 315 13.35 19.76 18.01
N SER A 316 12.58 20.85 17.94
CA SER A 316 11.82 21.35 19.07
C SER A 316 10.88 20.23 19.49
N SER A 317 10.81 19.95 20.78
CA SER A 317 9.83 19.09 21.43
C SER A 317 8.37 19.56 21.28
N SER A 318 8.13 20.52 20.38
CA SER A 318 6.83 20.95 19.89
C SER A 318 6.75 20.68 18.39
N VAL A 319 6.32 19.47 18.02
CA VAL A 319 5.58 19.32 16.76
C VAL A 319 4.40 20.27 16.90
N ASN A 320 4.36 21.35 16.11
CA ASN A 320 3.15 22.16 16.00
C ASN A 320 2.03 21.18 15.64
N GLY A 321 0.97 21.10 16.45
CA GLY A 321 -0.14 20.14 16.26
C GLY A 321 -0.92 20.27 14.93
N ASN A 322 -0.42 21.08 13.99
CA ASN A 322 -0.95 21.33 12.65
C ASN A 322 -0.04 20.81 11.51
N GLU A 323 1.18 20.33 11.78
CA GLU A 323 2.05 19.78 10.74
C GLU A 323 1.91 18.25 10.67
N HIS A 324 1.33 17.78 9.56
CA HIS A 324 1.19 16.36 9.31
C HIS A 324 2.54 15.78 8.82
N PRO A 325 3.09 14.72 9.43
CA PRO A 325 4.41 14.19 9.09
C PRO A 325 4.47 13.45 7.72
N GLU A 326 3.39 13.48 6.95
CA GLU A 326 3.22 12.74 5.69
C GLU A 326 2.89 13.73 4.58
N MET A 327 3.24 13.41 3.34
CA MET A 327 2.73 14.14 2.18
C MET A 327 1.27 13.73 1.99
N LEU A 328 0.34 14.52 2.55
CA LEU A 328 -1.10 14.35 2.39
C LEU A 328 -1.54 14.73 0.96
N LEU A 329 -1.15 13.92 -0.01
CA LEU A 329 -1.57 14.08 -1.40
C LEU A 329 -2.91 13.36 -1.61
N PRO A 330 -3.88 13.99 -2.30
CA PRO A 330 -5.11 13.31 -2.70
C PRO A 330 -4.79 12.03 -3.49
N ARG A 331 -5.54 10.96 -3.21
CA ARG A 331 -5.43 9.71 -3.98
C ARG A 331 -6.07 9.89 -5.34
N LEU A 332 -5.64 9.07 -6.30
CA LEU A 332 -6.17 9.15 -7.67
C LEU A 332 -7.68 8.89 -7.74
N CYS A 333 -8.21 7.97 -6.93
CA CYS A 333 -9.67 7.74 -6.86
C CYS A 333 -10.45 8.95 -6.31
N ASP A 334 -9.86 9.73 -5.40
CA ASP A 334 -10.48 10.95 -4.85
C ASP A 334 -10.46 12.08 -5.88
N ILE A 335 -9.34 12.25 -6.60
CA ILE A 335 -9.21 13.22 -7.70
C ILE A 335 -10.22 12.89 -8.81
N ASP A 336 -10.30 11.62 -9.20
CA ASP A 336 -11.23 11.18 -10.24
C ASP A 336 -12.69 11.40 -9.82
N LEU A 337 -13.06 11.09 -8.58
CA LEU A 337 -14.40 11.36 -8.08
C LEU A 337 -14.72 12.88 -8.08
N ALA A 338 -13.77 13.71 -7.64
CA ALA A 338 -13.91 15.16 -7.60
C ALA A 338 -14.02 15.79 -9.01
N MET A 339 -13.47 15.15 -10.04
CA MET A 339 -13.59 15.56 -11.44
C MET A 339 -14.96 15.21 -12.07
N GLY A 340 -15.88 14.60 -11.32
CA GLY A 340 -17.22 14.23 -11.81
C GLY A 340 -17.20 13.07 -12.80
N ARG A 341 -18.36 12.74 -13.39
CA ARG A 341 -18.48 11.63 -14.35
C ARG A 341 -17.81 11.98 -15.68
N ALA A 342 -17.07 11.02 -16.25
CA ALA A 342 -16.54 11.13 -17.59
C ALA A 342 -17.60 10.71 -18.64
N ASP A 343 -17.51 11.27 -19.85
CA ASP A 343 -18.48 11.00 -20.92
C ASP A 343 -18.51 9.52 -21.34
N ASN A 344 -17.36 8.84 -21.26
CA ASN A 344 -17.20 7.39 -21.51
C ASN A 344 -17.51 6.51 -20.29
N ASP A 345 -18.07 7.08 -19.23
CA ASP A 345 -18.48 6.36 -18.02
C ASP A 345 -19.79 6.93 -17.43
N PRO A 346 -20.92 6.77 -18.14
CA PRO A 346 -22.20 7.32 -17.69
C PRO A 346 -22.71 6.68 -16.38
N GLN A 347 -22.27 5.45 -16.09
CA GLN A 347 -22.64 4.71 -14.87
C GLN A 347 -21.84 5.16 -13.64
N GLY A 348 -20.71 5.86 -13.82
CA GLY A 348 -19.94 6.46 -12.73
C GLY A 348 -19.07 5.46 -11.97
N PHE A 349 -18.49 4.47 -12.65
CA PHE A 349 -17.48 3.58 -12.07
C PHE A 349 -16.15 4.30 -11.76
N GLY A 350 -15.82 5.37 -12.47
CA GLY A 350 -14.54 6.06 -12.39
C GLY A 350 -13.46 5.43 -13.28
N HIS A 351 -12.24 5.94 -13.20
CA HIS A 351 -11.04 5.50 -13.91
C HIS A 351 -9.85 5.31 -12.97
N ALA A 352 -10.04 5.43 -11.66
CA ALA A 352 -9.01 5.14 -10.67
C ALA A 352 -9.57 4.46 -9.43
N VAL A 353 -8.81 3.51 -8.91
CA VAL A 353 -9.18 2.75 -7.72
C VAL A 353 -7.98 2.56 -6.79
N SER A 354 -8.18 2.83 -5.51
CA SER A 354 -7.20 2.62 -4.46
C SER A 354 -7.25 1.17 -3.97
N ASN A 355 -6.09 0.53 -3.92
CA ASN A 355 -5.88 -0.83 -3.44
C ASN A 355 -5.08 -0.80 -2.12
N GLY A 356 -5.79 -0.72 -1.01
CA GLY A 356 -5.21 -0.64 0.34
C GLY A 356 -4.97 -2.00 0.99
N SER A 357 -4.06 -2.06 1.97
CA SER A 357 -3.81 -3.28 2.75
C SER A 357 -3.27 -3.03 4.14
N PHE A 358 -3.71 -3.86 5.10
CA PHE A 358 -3.13 -3.90 6.45
C PHE A 358 -1.81 -4.65 6.52
N SER A 359 -1.31 -5.21 5.41
CA SER A 359 -0.11 -6.05 5.40
C SER A 359 1.14 -5.34 5.91
N LYS A 360 1.27 -4.03 5.65
CA LYS A 360 2.44 -3.22 6.03
C LYS A 360 2.18 -2.41 7.31
N LEU A 361 0.95 -2.40 7.81
CA LEU A 361 0.49 -1.64 8.96
C LEU A 361 0.35 -2.49 10.22
N VAL A 362 -0.15 -3.72 10.05
CA VAL A 362 -0.47 -4.66 11.12
C VAL A 362 0.30 -5.96 10.91
N GLY A 363 0.03 -6.67 9.82
CA GLY A 363 0.76 -7.90 9.52
C GLY A 363 0.26 -8.60 8.27
N PRO A 364 1.17 -9.11 7.41
CA PRO A 364 0.80 -9.70 6.12
C PRO A 364 0.04 -11.02 6.26
N GLY A 365 0.12 -11.69 7.43
CA GLY A 365 -0.59 -12.95 7.70
C GLY A 365 -2.09 -12.81 7.93
N LEU A 366 -2.58 -11.60 8.22
CA LEU A 366 -4.03 -11.37 8.42
C LEU A 366 -4.84 -11.50 7.14
N ARG A 367 -4.20 -11.36 5.97
CA ARG A 367 -4.85 -11.44 4.65
C ARG A 367 -6.11 -10.59 4.61
N THR A 368 -5.97 -9.30 4.94
CA THR A 368 -7.06 -8.33 4.89
C THR A 368 -6.56 -7.01 4.30
N GLY A 369 -7.38 -6.44 3.44
CA GLY A 369 -7.19 -5.12 2.84
C GLY A 369 -8.54 -4.54 2.44
N TRP A 370 -8.49 -3.50 1.63
CA TRP A 370 -9.70 -2.87 1.14
C TRP A 370 -9.46 -2.29 -0.25
N LEU A 371 -10.54 -2.17 -0.99
CA LEU A 371 -10.67 -1.32 -2.15
C LEU A 371 -11.33 -0.02 -1.72
N GLU A 372 -10.88 1.12 -2.26
CA GLU A 372 -11.65 2.35 -2.26
C GLU A 372 -11.76 2.95 -3.66
N GLY A 373 -12.98 3.27 -4.09
CA GLY A 373 -13.26 3.81 -5.42
C GLY A 373 -14.55 4.64 -5.43
N SER A 374 -15.24 4.68 -6.57
CA SER A 374 -16.63 5.17 -6.58
C SER A 374 -17.57 4.15 -5.92
N PRO A 375 -18.75 4.57 -5.43
CA PRO A 375 -19.73 3.62 -4.90
C PRO A 375 -20.15 2.54 -5.91
N ALA A 376 -20.26 2.91 -7.19
CA ALA A 376 -20.57 1.96 -8.26
C ALA A 376 -19.45 0.92 -8.45
N PHE A 377 -18.18 1.35 -8.39
CA PHE A 377 -17.03 0.45 -8.50
C PHE A 377 -16.95 -0.51 -7.32
N ALA A 378 -17.05 0.00 -6.09
CA ALA A 378 -17.00 -0.80 -4.89
C ALA A 378 -18.14 -1.83 -4.84
N HIS A 379 -19.36 -1.42 -5.20
CA HIS A 379 -20.49 -2.34 -5.33
C HIS A 379 -20.25 -3.41 -6.41
N GLY A 380 -19.71 -3.03 -7.56
CA GLY A 380 -19.36 -3.93 -8.66
C GLY A 380 -18.32 -4.98 -8.27
N LEU A 381 -17.29 -4.57 -7.53
CA LEU A 381 -16.27 -5.47 -6.98
C LEU A 381 -16.87 -6.43 -5.96
N ALA A 382 -17.77 -5.96 -5.09
CA ALA A 382 -18.47 -6.84 -4.14
C ALA A 382 -19.25 -7.96 -4.86
N GLN A 383 -19.58 -7.80 -6.15
CA GLN A 383 -20.22 -8.85 -6.93
C GLN A 383 -19.26 -9.95 -7.44
N THR A 384 -17.95 -9.87 -7.15
CA THR A 384 -16.94 -10.86 -7.58
C THR A 384 -17.35 -12.29 -7.21
N GLY A 385 -17.18 -13.24 -8.13
CA GLY A 385 -17.62 -14.63 -7.91
C GLY A 385 -17.03 -15.27 -6.64
N SER A 386 -15.78 -14.97 -6.31
CA SER A 386 -15.10 -15.44 -5.10
C SER A 386 -15.72 -14.94 -3.78
N THR A 387 -16.56 -13.90 -3.85
CA THR A 387 -17.23 -13.27 -2.70
C THR A 387 -18.67 -13.79 -2.51
N LYS A 388 -19.30 -14.33 -3.57
CA LYS A 388 -20.74 -14.69 -3.56
C LYS A 388 -21.13 -15.89 -2.70
N SER A 389 -20.19 -16.74 -2.33
CA SER A 389 -20.45 -17.98 -1.57
C SER A 389 -20.15 -17.84 -0.07
N GLY A 390 -20.23 -16.62 0.48
CA GLY A 390 -19.97 -16.42 1.91
C GLY A 390 -19.57 -15.00 2.34
N GLY A 391 -19.56 -14.04 1.43
CA GLY A 391 -19.11 -12.67 1.68
C GLY A 391 -17.62 -12.48 1.42
N SER A 392 -17.11 -11.30 1.79
CA SER A 392 -15.69 -10.98 1.66
C SER A 392 -14.79 -11.98 2.41
N PRO A 393 -13.59 -12.29 1.92
CA PRO A 393 -12.63 -13.13 2.62
C PRO A 393 -12.19 -12.55 3.96
N SER A 394 -11.70 -13.44 4.84
CA SER A 394 -11.06 -13.12 6.12
C SER A 394 -11.95 -12.34 7.11
N GLN A 395 -13.24 -12.67 7.18
CA GLN A 395 -14.24 -12.00 8.02
C GLN A 395 -13.82 -11.83 9.50
N PHE A 396 -13.25 -12.87 10.12
CA PHE A 396 -12.76 -12.77 11.50
C PHE A 396 -11.58 -11.80 11.63
N CYS A 397 -10.61 -11.83 10.70
CA CYS A 397 -9.51 -10.86 10.71
C CYS A 397 -10.03 -9.43 10.47
N ALA A 398 -11.06 -9.26 9.64
CA ALA A 398 -11.71 -7.98 9.43
C ALA A 398 -12.38 -7.45 10.71
N SER A 399 -12.94 -8.32 11.56
CA SER A 399 -13.52 -7.88 12.85
C SER A 399 -12.44 -7.44 13.84
N LEU A 400 -11.28 -8.12 13.88
CA LEU A 400 -10.15 -7.68 14.69
C LEU A 400 -9.69 -6.28 14.24
N LEU A 401 -9.53 -6.12 12.93
CA LEU A 401 -9.11 -4.84 12.35
C LEU A 401 -10.15 -3.73 12.55
N ALA A 402 -11.44 -4.05 12.58
CA ALA A 402 -12.49 -3.08 12.90
C ALA A 402 -12.28 -2.49 14.30
N ASP A 403 -12.03 -3.36 15.30
CA ASP A 403 -11.74 -2.94 16.67
C ASP A 403 -10.48 -2.05 16.74
N LEU A 404 -9.40 -2.44 16.04
CA LEU A 404 -8.16 -1.65 16.02
C LEU A 404 -8.35 -0.26 15.38
N VAL A 405 -9.06 -0.18 14.25
CA VAL A 405 -9.29 1.08 13.53
C VAL A 405 -10.29 1.97 14.28
N GLN A 406 -11.37 1.39 14.80
CA GLN A 406 -12.43 2.13 15.50
C GLN A 406 -11.95 2.68 16.85
N SER A 407 -11.07 1.95 17.56
CA SER A 407 -10.49 2.41 18.81
C SER A 407 -9.40 3.48 18.63
N GLY A 408 -8.91 3.69 17.41
CA GLY A 408 -7.76 4.56 17.14
C GLY A 408 -6.40 3.92 17.47
N SER A 409 -6.37 2.69 17.98
CA SER A 409 -5.14 2.02 18.42
C SER A 409 -4.18 1.71 17.25
N LEU A 410 -4.72 1.45 16.04
CA LEU A 410 -3.87 1.30 14.85
C LEU A 410 -3.19 2.62 14.50
N GLN A 411 -3.95 3.71 14.47
CA GLN A 411 -3.50 5.05 14.10
C GLN A 411 -2.45 5.56 15.10
N GLU A 412 -2.72 5.41 16.40
CA GLU A 412 -1.76 5.71 17.46
C GLU A 412 -0.47 4.91 17.27
N ARG A 413 -0.57 3.60 17.00
CA ARG A 413 0.61 2.76 16.77
C ARG A 413 1.39 3.16 15.52
N ILE A 414 0.72 3.48 14.42
CA ILE A 414 1.36 3.97 13.20
C ILE A 414 2.18 5.23 13.54
N ALA A 415 1.58 6.16 14.28
CA ALA A 415 2.21 7.42 14.65
C ALA A 415 3.38 7.27 15.64
N THR A 416 3.22 6.45 16.68
CA THR A 416 4.14 6.39 17.81
C THR A 416 5.19 5.28 17.71
N THR A 417 4.92 4.24 16.90
CA THR A 417 5.79 3.06 16.80
C THR A 417 6.25 2.84 15.37
N LEU A 418 5.33 2.62 14.43
CA LEU A 418 5.70 2.11 13.11
C LEU A 418 6.53 3.12 12.31
N ARG A 419 6.06 4.37 12.19
CA ARG A 419 6.79 5.42 11.45
C ARG A 419 8.12 5.79 12.11
N PRO A 420 8.22 6.04 13.43
CA PRO A 420 9.50 6.31 14.06
C PRO A 420 10.52 5.18 13.87
N GLN A 421 10.08 3.92 13.94
CA GLN A 421 10.96 2.77 13.74
C GLN A 421 11.42 2.65 12.28
N LEU A 422 10.53 2.85 11.30
CA LEU A 422 10.92 2.86 9.89
C LEU A 422 11.83 4.04 9.54
N GLN A 423 11.56 5.23 10.09
CA GLN A 423 12.42 6.41 9.96
C GLN A 423 13.81 6.15 10.52
N HIS A 424 13.91 5.53 11.70
CA HIS A 424 15.20 5.19 12.29
C HIS A 424 16.00 4.22 11.41
N ARG A 425 15.35 3.16 10.92
CA ARG A 425 15.97 2.17 10.02
C ARG A 425 16.41 2.77 8.70
N HIS A 426 15.57 3.62 8.13
CA HIS A 426 15.89 4.39 6.93
C HIS A 426 17.14 5.24 7.17
N ARG A 427 17.22 5.97 8.29
CA ARG A 427 18.39 6.77 8.66
C ARG A 427 19.66 5.92 8.76
N LEU A 428 19.62 4.80 9.48
CA LEU A 428 20.77 3.89 9.60
C LEU A 428 21.28 3.40 8.24
N MET A 429 20.35 3.02 7.35
CA MET A 429 20.71 2.59 6.00
C MET A 429 21.28 3.73 5.16
N MET A 430 20.67 4.92 5.20
CA MET A 430 21.14 6.09 4.44
C MET A 430 22.51 6.59 4.94
N ASP A 431 22.74 6.63 6.25
CA ASP A 431 24.03 6.98 6.84
C ASP A 431 25.13 6.02 6.34
N ALA A 432 24.88 4.71 6.36
CA ALA A 432 25.80 3.71 5.83
C ALA A 432 26.01 3.84 4.31
N ILE A 433 24.97 4.20 3.56
CA ILE A 433 25.06 4.43 2.10
C ILE A 433 25.94 5.64 1.80
N HIS A 434 25.75 6.77 2.50
CA HIS A 434 26.58 7.96 2.35
C HIS A 434 28.04 7.67 2.74
N GLU A 435 28.26 6.87 3.78
CA GLU A 435 29.62 6.53 4.21
C GLU A 435 30.34 5.58 3.25
N HIS A 436 29.65 4.54 2.74
CA HIS A 436 30.32 3.43 2.06
C HIS A 436 30.05 3.31 0.55
N LEU A 437 28.90 3.77 0.06
CA LEU A 437 28.50 3.62 -1.35
C LEU A 437 28.64 4.91 -2.15
N GLU A 438 28.36 6.07 -1.55
CA GLU A 438 28.50 7.36 -2.23
C GLU A 438 29.96 7.61 -2.70
N PRO A 439 31.02 7.28 -1.93
CA PRO A 439 32.41 7.38 -2.41
C PRO A 439 32.73 6.45 -3.60
N LEU A 440 31.85 5.49 -3.90
CA LEU A 440 31.95 4.57 -5.03
C LEU A 440 31.09 5.02 -6.23
N ASN A 441 30.60 6.28 -6.23
CA ASN A 441 29.74 6.87 -7.26
C ASN A 441 28.39 6.15 -7.44
N VAL A 442 27.84 5.57 -6.37
CA VAL A 442 26.49 5.00 -6.40
C VAL A 442 25.48 6.14 -6.22
N GLY A 443 24.61 6.33 -7.21
CA GLY A 443 23.53 7.31 -7.16
C GLY A 443 22.41 6.86 -6.22
N ILE A 444 21.91 7.78 -5.41
CA ILE A 444 20.89 7.57 -4.38
C ILE A 444 19.82 8.64 -4.47
N ARG A 445 18.70 8.40 -3.79
CA ARG A 445 17.61 9.37 -3.72
C ARG A 445 17.29 9.68 -2.26
N ASP A 446 17.30 10.98 -1.98
CA ASP A 446 17.17 11.48 -0.62
C ASP A 446 15.72 11.74 -0.21
N ALA A 447 14.77 11.85 -1.14
CA ALA A 447 13.36 12.14 -0.85
C ALA A 447 12.38 11.28 -1.68
N GLY A 448 11.16 11.11 -1.17
CA GLY A 448 10.08 10.45 -1.89
C GLY A 448 9.52 11.31 -3.03
N LEU A 449 9.39 12.61 -2.82
CA LEU A 449 8.92 13.58 -3.82
C LEU A 449 10.05 14.55 -4.17
N VAL A 450 10.15 14.93 -5.44
CA VAL A 450 11.13 15.94 -5.91
C VAL A 450 11.00 17.22 -5.10
N ASN A 451 12.13 17.70 -4.57
CA ASN A 451 12.19 18.87 -3.68
C ASN A 451 11.32 18.76 -2.41
N GLY A 452 10.86 17.56 -2.08
CA GLY A 452 10.11 17.28 -0.85
C GLY A 452 11.03 16.98 0.33
N GLY A 453 10.55 17.25 1.54
CA GLY A 453 11.25 16.93 2.80
C GLY A 453 10.75 15.64 3.46
N VAL A 454 10.16 14.71 2.70
CA VAL A 454 9.49 13.52 3.22
C VAL A 454 9.97 12.27 2.49
N TYR A 455 10.24 11.20 3.24
CA TYR A 455 10.46 9.85 2.73
C TYR A 455 9.32 8.94 3.17
N GLY A 456 9.23 7.76 2.58
CA GLY A 456 8.39 6.71 3.10
C GLY A 456 8.57 5.37 2.41
N GLY A 457 7.65 4.46 2.69
CA GLY A 457 7.70 3.09 2.19
C GLY A 457 8.83 2.28 2.84
N TYR A 458 9.34 1.28 2.12
CA TYR A 458 10.28 0.28 2.65
C TYR A 458 11.63 0.23 1.91
N PHE A 459 11.82 1.02 0.86
CA PHE A 459 12.86 0.77 -0.13
C PHE A 459 13.71 1.99 -0.43
N VAL A 460 15.01 1.74 -0.60
CA VAL A 460 15.97 2.66 -1.22
C VAL A 460 16.32 2.10 -2.60
N TRP A 461 16.39 2.98 -3.59
CA TRP A 461 16.72 2.64 -4.97
C TRP A 461 18.07 3.25 -5.33
N LEU A 462 19.03 2.38 -5.64
CA LEU A 462 20.40 2.73 -5.97
C LEU A 462 20.61 2.64 -7.48
N THR A 463 21.42 3.55 -8.00
CA THR A 463 21.88 3.55 -9.38
C THR A 463 23.39 3.36 -9.41
N LEU A 464 23.84 2.22 -9.92
CA LEU A 464 25.24 1.89 -10.10
C LEU A 464 25.88 2.73 -11.21
N GLU A 465 27.21 2.83 -11.17
CA GLU A 465 27.98 3.49 -12.22
C GLU A 465 27.70 2.87 -13.60
N LYS A 466 27.68 3.72 -14.63
CA LYS A 466 27.36 3.30 -16.00
C LYS A 466 28.27 2.15 -16.45
N GLY A 467 27.66 1.07 -16.93
CA GLY A 467 28.36 -0.11 -17.43
C GLY A 467 28.61 -1.19 -16.36
N LEU A 468 28.25 -0.93 -15.10
CA LEU A 468 28.22 -1.96 -14.06
C LEU A 468 26.84 -2.65 -14.03
N SER A 469 26.83 -3.97 -14.22
CA SER A 469 25.63 -4.79 -14.21
C SER A 469 25.19 -5.14 -12.78
N ALA A 470 23.93 -4.85 -12.45
CA ALA A 470 23.28 -5.17 -11.20
C ALA A 470 23.11 -6.68 -11.02
N LYS A 471 22.95 -7.44 -12.12
CA LYS A 471 22.99 -8.91 -12.08
C LYS A 471 24.34 -9.42 -11.59
N ILE A 472 25.44 -8.91 -12.15
CA ILE A 472 26.80 -9.29 -11.75
C ILE A 472 27.06 -8.92 -10.28
N VAL A 473 26.69 -7.70 -9.87
CA VAL A 473 26.84 -7.23 -8.48
C VAL A 473 26.05 -8.12 -7.53
N SER A 474 24.80 -8.46 -7.86
CA SER A 474 23.95 -9.29 -7.01
C SER A 474 24.47 -10.72 -6.89
N GLN A 475 24.96 -11.30 -7.99
CA GLN A 475 25.57 -12.62 -7.97
C GLN A 475 26.83 -12.64 -7.10
N ALA A 476 27.74 -11.67 -7.27
CA ALA A 476 28.95 -11.56 -6.45
C ALA A 476 28.62 -11.32 -4.96
N ALA A 477 27.56 -10.55 -4.66
CA ALA A 477 27.11 -10.33 -3.29
C ALA A 477 26.59 -11.62 -2.63
N ILE A 478 25.85 -12.46 -3.36
CA ILE A 478 25.39 -13.75 -2.85
C ILE A 478 26.59 -14.69 -2.63
N ASP A 479 27.45 -14.84 -3.63
CA ASP A 479 28.53 -15.82 -3.62
C ASP A 479 29.62 -15.48 -2.59
N GLU A 480 30.03 -14.22 -2.52
CA GLU A 480 31.18 -13.79 -1.71
C GLU A 480 30.78 -13.27 -0.33
N GLU A 481 29.58 -12.70 -0.20
CA GLU A 481 29.14 -12.01 1.02
C GLU A 481 27.87 -12.61 1.67
N ASN A 482 27.25 -13.63 1.06
CA ASN A 482 25.94 -14.15 1.47
C ASN A 482 24.89 -13.02 1.64
N LEU A 483 24.95 -12.04 0.75
CA LEU A 483 24.10 -10.84 0.74
C LEU A 483 23.13 -10.91 -0.44
N VAL A 484 21.83 -10.94 -0.15
CA VAL A 484 20.78 -10.98 -1.16
C VAL A 484 20.25 -9.58 -1.45
N LEU A 485 20.31 -9.18 -2.71
CA LEU A 485 19.93 -7.85 -3.20
C LEU A 485 18.78 -7.94 -4.20
N GLY A 486 17.95 -6.90 -4.29
CA GLY A 486 17.00 -6.78 -5.39
C GLY A 486 17.70 -6.19 -6.61
N ASN A 487 18.05 -7.01 -7.61
CA ASN A 487 18.58 -6.47 -8.87
C ASN A 487 17.48 -5.74 -9.66
N GLY A 488 17.84 -4.69 -10.38
CA GLY A 488 16.90 -3.84 -11.09
C GLY A 488 16.10 -4.56 -12.18
N THR A 489 16.71 -5.56 -12.83
CA THR A 489 16.06 -6.33 -13.90
C THR A 489 14.86 -7.16 -13.43
N MET A 490 14.79 -7.52 -12.15
CA MET A 490 13.58 -8.12 -11.56
C MET A 490 12.34 -7.24 -11.71
N PHE A 491 12.52 -5.92 -11.74
CA PHE A 491 11.44 -4.93 -11.75
C PHE A 491 11.10 -4.42 -13.16
N GLN A 492 11.70 -5.03 -14.19
CA GLN A 492 11.36 -4.78 -15.59
C GLN A 492 10.00 -5.40 -15.93
N VAL A 493 9.25 -4.72 -16.79
CA VAL A 493 7.96 -5.19 -17.26
C VAL A 493 8.19 -6.32 -18.29
N PRO A 494 7.68 -7.54 -18.05
CA PRO A 494 7.94 -8.67 -18.92
C PRO A 494 7.39 -8.47 -20.33
N GLY A 495 8.20 -8.76 -21.34
CA GLY A 495 7.87 -8.58 -22.75
C GLY A 495 8.06 -7.14 -23.28
N ASP A 496 8.50 -6.21 -22.43
CA ASP A 496 8.81 -4.82 -22.81
C ASP A 496 10.04 -4.29 -22.03
N GLU A 497 11.00 -5.17 -21.74
CA GLU A 497 12.18 -4.88 -20.90
C GLU A 497 13.07 -3.79 -21.52
N LYS A 498 13.09 -3.68 -22.85
CA LYS A 498 13.89 -2.70 -23.58
C LYS A 498 13.41 -1.27 -23.41
N THR A 499 12.17 -1.06 -22.94
CA THR A 499 11.63 0.28 -22.72
C THR A 499 12.38 1.02 -21.60
N VAL A 500 12.74 0.32 -20.52
CA VAL A 500 13.51 0.89 -19.42
C VAL A 500 14.67 -0.05 -19.08
N GLU A 501 15.89 0.41 -19.32
CA GLU A 501 17.08 -0.32 -18.93
C GLU A 501 17.27 -0.20 -17.41
N LEU A 502 17.31 -1.35 -16.71
CA LEU A 502 17.38 -1.41 -15.26
C LEU A 502 18.54 -2.27 -14.76
N ASP A 503 19.42 -2.77 -15.64
CA ASP A 503 20.59 -3.55 -15.22
C ASP A 503 21.67 -2.70 -14.54
N ASN A 504 21.45 -1.41 -14.30
CA ASN A 504 22.31 -0.60 -13.45
C ASN A 504 21.66 -0.27 -12.09
N ALA A 505 20.50 -0.84 -11.77
CA ALA A 505 19.76 -0.47 -10.57
C ALA A 505 19.76 -1.57 -9.51
N VAL A 506 19.77 -1.18 -8.23
CA VAL A 506 19.68 -2.09 -7.09
C VAL A 506 18.68 -1.55 -6.08
N ARG A 507 17.75 -2.38 -5.62
CA ARG A 507 16.82 -2.04 -4.54
C ARG A 507 17.29 -2.67 -3.23
N LEU A 508 17.39 -1.84 -2.20
CA LEU A 508 17.57 -2.26 -0.82
C LEU A 508 16.27 -2.06 -0.02
N THR A 509 15.97 -2.95 0.92
CA THR A 509 14.91 -2.74 1.89
C THR A 509 15.47 -2.50 3.29
N PHE A 510 14.91 -1.53 4.00
CA PHE A 510 15.25 -1.26 5.41
C PHE A 510 14.22 -1.81 6.40
N ALA A 511 13.16 -2.48 5.91
CA ALA A 511 12.01 -2.83 6.73
C ALA A 511 12.15 -4.15 7.48
N TYR A 512 12.80 -5.16 6.89
CA TYR A 512 12.72 -6.54 7.38
C TYR A 512 13.85 -6.94 8.33
N VAL A 513 15.10 -6.83 7.91
CA VAL A 513 16.26 -7.37 8.65
C VAL A 513 16.56 -6.58 9.92
N PRO A 514 17.20 -7.16 10.95
CA PRO A 514 17.70 -6.43 12.13
C PRO A 514 18.55 -5.20 11.79
N GLU A 515 18.59 -4.20 12.68
CA GLU A 515 19.27 -2.92 12.42
C GLU A 515 20.75 -3.06 12.13
N LYS A 516 21.45 -3.91 12.88
CA LYS A 516 22.86 -4.23 12.63
C LYS A 516 23.12 -4.77 11.22
N ASP A 517 22.16 -5.55 10.68
CA ASP A 517 22.28 -6.18 9.37
C ASP A 517 22.00 -5.17 8.25
N LEU A 518 21.37 -4.02 8.54
CA LEU A 518 21.20 -2.93 7.58
C LEU A 518 22.54 -2.29 7.25
N VAL A 519 23.30 -1.90 8.28
CA VAL A 519 24.62 -1.27 8.13
C VAL A 519 25.61 -2.27 7.53
N GLU A 520 25.70 -3.47 8.12
CA GLU A 520 26.58 -4.53 7.63
C GLU A 520 26.25 -4.93 6.17
N GLY A 521 24.97 -4.95 5.79
CA GLY A 521 24.56 -5.24 4.42
C GLY A 521 25.08 -4.21 3.42
N VAL A 522 25.09 -2.93 3.79
CA VAL A 522 25.64 -1.84 2.96
C VAL A 522 27.17 -1.92 2.88
N GLU A 523 27.86 -2.20 3.99
CA GLU A 523 29.32 -2.43 4.01
C GLU A 523 29.75 -3.61 3.12
N ARG A 524 28.99 -4.71 3.17
CA ARG A 524 29.20 -5.89 2.31
C ARG A 524 29.02 -5.53 0.83
N LEU A 525 27.98 -4.76 0.49
CA LEU A 525 27.78 -4.27 -0.88
C LEU A 525 28.95 -3.36 -1.33
N ALA A 526 29.41 -2.45 -0.48
CA ALA A 526 30.57 -1.60 -0.78
C ALA A 526 31.82 -2.44 -1.07
N SER A 527 32.06 -3.48 -0.27
CA SER A 527 33.18 -4.40 -0.44
C SER A 527 33.12 -5.15 -1.79
N VAL A 528 31.92 -5.59 -2.20
CA VAL A 528 31.70 -6.22 -3.52
C VAL A 528 32.03 -5.23 -4.64
N LEU A 529 31.49 -4.02 -4.58
CA LEU A 529 31.72 -2.98 -5.59
C LEU A 529 33.21 -2.62 -5.71
N GLN A 530 33.92 -2.50 -4.59
CA GLN A 530 35.37 -2.27 -4.58
C GLN A 530 36.13 -3.41 -5.27
N ARG A 531 35.80 -4.67 -4.97
CA ARG A 531 36.44 -5.82 -5.62
C ARG A 531 36.16 -5.87 -7.12
N ILE A 532 34.94 -5.55 -7.54
CA ILE A 532 34.59 -5.46 -8.97
C ILE A 532 35.42 -4.37 -9.66
N LYS A 533 35.53 -3.20 -9.04
CA LYS A 533 36.33 -2.07 -9.55
C LYS A 533 37.82 -2.42 -9.63
N SER A 534 38.36 -3.16 -8.66
CA SER A 534 39.76 -3.59 -8.65
C SER A 534 40.09 -4.71 -9.62
N ASN A 535 39.13 -5.56 -10.00
CA ASN A 535 39.35 -6.69 -10.91
C ASN A 535 38.17 -6.89 -11.88
N PRO A 536 37.94 -5.96 -12.83
CA PRO A 536 36.77 -6.00 -13.71
C PRO A 536 36.75 -7.23 -14.62
N GLU A 537 37.90 -7.77 -15.02
CA GLU A 537 37.98 -8.95 -15.89
C GLU A 537 37.45 -10.22 -15.21
N LYS A 538 37.74 -10.42 -13.92
CA LYS A 538 37.19 -11.54 -13.12
C LYS A 538 35.66 -11.55 -13.13
N TYR A 539 35.03 -10.38 -12.98
CA TYR A 539 33.57 -10.31 -12.86
C TYR A 539 32.84 -10.24 -14.20
N ARG A 540 33.52 -9.86 -15.29
CA ARG A 540 32.96 -10.00 -16.65
C ARG A 540 32.71 -11.46 -17.04
N SER A 541 33.52 -12.41 -16.57
CA SER A 541 33.29 -13.84 -16.88
C SER A 541 32.07 -14.42 -16.13
N LEU A 542 31.74 -13.90 -14.95
CA LEU A 542 30.52 -14.23 -14.18
C LEU A 542 29.23 -13.81 -14.92
N ALA A 543 29.30 -12.81 -15.81
CA ALA A 543 28.17 -12.39 -16.64
C ALA A 543 27.62 -13.49 -17.55
N SER A 544 28.45 -14.48 -17.89
CA SER A 544 28.07 -15.60 -18.77
C SER A 544 27.33 -16.73 -18.06
N SER A 545 27.39 -16.79 -16.73
CA SER A 545 26.75 -17.82 -15.89
C SER A 545 25.62 -17.30 -15.01
N ALA A 546 25.47 -15.98 -14.87
CA ALA A 546 24.38 -15.38 -14.11
C ALA A 546 23.05 -15.60 -14.85
N THR A 547 22.27 -16.59 -14.39
CA THR A 547 20.92 -16.83 -14.88
C THR A 547 19.92 -15.94 -14.15
N ASP A 548 18.94 -15.41 -14.87
CA ASP A 548 17.73 -14.80 -14.25
C ASP A 548 16.93 -15.82 -13.42
N SER A 549 17.26 -17.11 -13.57
CA SER A 549 16.75 -18.21 -12.76
C SER A 549 17.61 -18.40 -11.52
N ASP A 550 17.31 -17.63 -10.51
CA ASP A 550 16.74 -18.17 -9.28
C ASP A 550 16.15 -16.95 -8.60
N LEU A 551 14.86 -16.74 -8.81
CA LEU A 551 14.04 -16.06 -7.83
C LEU A 551 14.33 -16.81 -6.53
N ILE A 552 15.30 -16.33 -5.75
CA ILE A 552 15.43 -16.68 -4.34
C ILE A 552 14.02 -16.43 -3.84
N ASP A 553 13.29 -17.52 -3.62
CA ASP A 553 11.89 -17.48 -3.29
C ASP A 553 11.83 -16.49 -2.12
N ALA A 554 11.26 -15.31 -2.35
CA ALA A 554 11.31 -14.25 -1.34
C ALA A 554 10.63 -14.74 -0.04
N ASN A 555 9.90 -15.87 -0.11
CA ASN A 555 9.25 -16.57 0.96
C ASN A 555 10.06 -17.74 1.58
N LYS A 556 11.21 -18.14 1.04
CA LYS A 556 12.12 -19.15 1.65
C LYS A 556 13.33 -18.50 2.28
#